data_AF-A0A0S7Z972-F1
#
_entry.id   AF-A0A0S7Z972-F1
#
_cell.length_a   1.000
_cell.length_b   1.000
_cell.length_c   1.000
_cell.angle_alpha   90.00
_cell.angle_beta   90.00
_cell.angle_gamma   90.00
#
_symmetry.space_group_name_H-M   'P 1'
#
loop_
_entity.id
_entity.type
_entity.pdbx_description
1 polymer ?
#
loop_
_entity_poly.entity_id
_entity_poly.type
_entity_poly.pdbx_seq_one_letter_code
_entity_poly.pdbx_strand_id
1 'polypeptide(L)'
;VVAAGAIAGEQAMNVAVVVKMSQNVFIGLAAFLLAIWFTFKKNATGEKPGGKEIWIRFPKFAIGFVIASLVMSLLMPETSAKAVTGITKSIRGWWFTLAFLCIGLDTRFKELFTMGRGKPATAFLIAQGFNIGWTLLIAFLIFGGVLFAVPNY
;
A
#
# COMPACT_ATOMS: atom_id res chain seq x y z
N VAL A 1 4.96 9.23 5.83
CA VAL A 1 6.36 9.02 5.36
C VAL A 1 6.86 10.19 4.51
N VAL A 2 6.24 10.53 3.37
CA VAL A 2 6.75 11.60 2.48
C VAL A 2 6.76 13.00 3.11
N ALA A 3 5.71 13.40 3.83
CA ALA A 3 5.68 14.71 4.50
C ALA A 3 6.77 14.84 5.60
N ALA A 4 7.02 13.78 6.36
CA ALA A 4 8.10 13.74 7.34
C ALA A 4 9.48 13.76 6.66
N GLY A 5 9.63 13.08 5.51
CA GLY A 5 10.85 13.15 4.69
C GLY A 5 11.12 14.56 4.16
N ALA A 6 10.07 15.28 3.71
CA ALA A 6 10.20 16.67 3.26
C ALA A 6 10.70 17.63 4.36
N ILE A 7 10.32 17.38 5.62
CA ILE A 7 10.82 18.16 6.77
C ILE A 7 12.30 17.84 7.06
N ALA A 8 12.72 16.60 6.83
CA ALA A 8 14.10 16.15 7.06
C ALA A 8 15.09 16.52 5.93
N GLY A 9 14.59 16.90 4.75
CA GLY A 9 15.39 17.34 3.60
C GLY A 9 15.00 16.68 2.29
N GLU A 10 15.45 17.24 1.16
CA GLU A 10 15.08 16.77 -0.18
C GLU A 10 15.53 15.32 -0.46
N GLN A 11 16.73 14.95 -0.01
CA GLN A 11 17.23 13.58 -0.10
C GLN A 11 16.35 12.61 0.69
N ALA A 12 15.97 12.96 1.92
CA ALA A 12 15.06 12.16 2.75
C ALA A 12 13.65 12.05 2.13
N MET A 13 13.17 13.10 1.48
CA MET A 13 11.92 13.09 0.74
C MET A 13 11.96 12.09 -0.42
N ASN A 14 13.03 12.10 -1.23
CA ASN A 14 13.17 11.20 -2.38
C ASN A 14 13.19 9.72 -1.93
N VAL A 15 13.98 9.40 -0.91
CA VAL A 15 14.00 8.06 -0.31
C VAL A 15 12.62 7.71 0.25
N ALA A 16 11.95 8.62 0.95
CA ALA A 16 10.61 8.40 1.49
C ALA A 16 9.54 8.18 0.41
N VAL A 17 9.67 8.83 -0.76
CA VAL A 17 8.81 8.61 -1.91
C VAL A 17 9.02 7.20 -2.48
N VAL A 18 10.27 6.78 -2.69
CA VAL A 18 10.60 5.44 -3.20
C VAL A 18 10.04 4.36 -2.26
N VAL A 19 10.33 4.46 -0.96
CA VAL A 19 9.83 3.51 0.05
C VAL A 19 8.31 3.45 0.04
N LYS A 20 7.62 4.61 0.02
CA LYS A 20 6.16 4.66 -0.04
C LYS A 20 5.61 4.00 -1.30
N MET A 21 6.23 4.23 -2.46
CA MET A 21 5.77 3.63 -3.72
C MET A 21 5.98 2.12 -3.74
N SER A 22 7.12 1.63 -3.25
CA SER A 22 7.37 0.19 -3.08
C SER A 22 6.33 -0.46 -2.18
N GLN A 23 5.98 0.17 -1.05
CA GLN A 23 4.92 -0.31 -0.17
C GLN A 23 3.57 -0.41 -0.89
N ASN A 24 3.18 0.63 -1.65
CA ASN A 24 1.94 0.63 -2.41
C ASN A 24 1.88 -0.53 -3.43
N VAL A 25 3.00 -0.87 -4.08
CA VAL A 25 3.09 -2.01 -4.99
C VAL A 25 2.94 -3.34 -4.24
N PHE A 26 3.63 -3.49 -3.11
CA PHE A 26 3.58 -4.72 -2.31
C PHE A 26 2.21 -5.00 -1.68
N ILE A 27 1.37 -3.98 -1.43
CA ILE A 27 0.01 -4.20 -0.93
C ILE A 27 -0.81 -5.05 -1.91
N GLY A 28 -0.70 -4.80 -3.22
CA GLY A 28 -1.40 -5.59 -4.24
C GLY A 28 -0.95 -7.05 -4.24
N LEU A 29 0.36 -7.27 -4.14
CA LEU A 29 0.95 -8.62 -4.06
C LEU A 29 0.58 -9.35 -2.76
N ALA A 30 0.63 -8.67 -1.62
CA ALA A 30 0.27 -9.24 -0.33
C ALA A 30 -1.22 -9.62 -0.29
N ALA A 31 -2.10 -8.75 -0.81
CA ALA A 31 -3.52 -9.04 -0.92
C ALA A 31 -3.79 -10.24 -1.85
N PHE A 32 -3.03 -10.39 -2.94
CA PHE A 32 -3.09 -11.58 -3.81
C PHE A 32 -2.70 -12.86 -3.05
N LEU A 33 -1.56 -12.85 -2.36
CA LEU A 33 -1.08 -14.01 -1.59
C LEU A 33 -2.04 -14.38 -0.46
N LEU A 34 -2.62 -13.39 0.23
CA LEU A 34 -3.64 -13.61 1.26
C LEU A 34 -4.93 -14.18 0.68
N ALA A 35 -5.39 -13.69 -0.47
CA ALA A 35 -6.57 -14.23 -1.13
C ALA A 35 -6.37 -15.71 -1.50
N ILE A 36 -5.20 -16.07 -2.03
CA ILE A 36 -4.81 -17.47 -2.26
C ILE A 36 -4.82 -18.24 -0.94
N TRP A 37 -4.07 -17.79 0.06
CA TRP A 37 -3.93 -18.49 1.33
C TRP A 37 -5.27 -18.76 2.03
N PHE A 38 -6.15 -17.77 2.11
CA PHE A 38 -7.48 -17.94 2.69
C PHE A 38 -8.38 -18.87 1.87
N THR A 39 -8.22 -18.87 0.56
CA THR A 39 -8.97 -19.76 -0.33
C THR A 39 -8.54 -21.20 -0.13
N PHE A 40 -7.25 -21.47 0.10
CA PHE A 40 -6.75 -22.80 0.43
C PHE A 40 -7.03 -23.23 1.87
N LYS A 41 -6.92 -22.31 2.85
CA LYS A 41 -7.10 -22.60 4.29
C LYS A 41 -8.55 -22.91 4.69
N LYS A 42 -9.56 -22.34 4.01
CA LYS A 42 -10.98 -22.54 4.37
C LYS A 42 -11.61 -23.85 3.87
N ASN A 43 -10.88 -24.71 3.16
CA ASN A 43 -11.42 -26.01 2.75
C ASN A 43 -11.32 -27.01 3.90
N ALA A 44 -12.26 -26.91 4.85
CA ALA A 44 -12.47 -27.94 5.88
C ALA A 44 -13.19 -29.19 5.32
N THR A 45 -13.65 -29.16 4.05
CA THR A 45 -14.49 -30.21 3.43
C THR A 45 -13.83 -30.93 2.24
N GLY A 46 -12.54 -30.73 1.97
CA GLY A 46 -11.80 -31.49 0.94
C GLY A 46 -12.08 -31.10 -0.52
N GLU A 47 -13.00 -30.18 -0.79
CA GLU A 47 -13.20 -29.64 -2.14
C GLU A 47 -12.13 -28.60 -2.46
N LYS A 48 -11.47 -28.75 -3.62
CA LYS A 48 -10.52 -27.75 -4.11
C LYS A 48 -11.29 -26.45 -4.37
N PRO A 49 -10.80 -25.31 -3.89
CA PRO A 49 -11.49 -24.06 -4.14
C PRO A 49 -11.46 -23.78 -5.64
N GLY A 50 -12.64 -23.62 -6.24
CA GLY A 50 -12.76 -23.31 -7.66
C GLY A 50 -12.09 -21.96 -7.97
N GLY A 51 -11.45 -21.83 -9.13
CA GLY A 51 -10.79 -20.58 -9.55
C GLY A 51 -11.70 -19.35 -9.52
N LYS A 52 -13.03 -19.55 -9.56
CA LYS A 52 -14.06 -18.53 -9.38
C LYS A 52 -14.01 -17.87 -7.99
N GLU A 53 -13.74 -18.62 -6.92
CA GLU A 53 -13.66 -18.09 -5.55
C GLU A 53 -12.42 -17.20 -5.37
N ILE A 54 -11.28 -17.63 -5.95
CA ILE A 54 -10.06 -16.81 -5.98
C ILE A 54 -10.33 -15.49 -6.70
N TRP A 55 -11.02 -15.54 -7.86
CA TRP A 55 -11.35 -14.35 -8.64
C TRP A 55 -12.29 -13.36 -7.93
N ILE A 56 -13.21 -13.86 -7.09
CA ILE A 56 -14.12 -13.01 -6.30
C ILE A 56 -13.36 -12.28 -5.19
N ARG A 57 -12.44 -12.98 -4.52
CA ARG A 57 -11.64 -12.40 -3.41
C ARG A 57 -10.48 -11.55 -3.88
N PHE A 58 -10.03 -11.76 -5.12
CA PHE A 58 -8.90 -11.04 -5.68
C PHE A 58 -9.21 -9.53 -5.80
N PRO A 59 -8.29 -8.65 -5.36
CA PRO A 59 -8.43 -7.22 -5.54
C PRO A 59 -8.31 -6.84 -7.03
N LYS A 60 -9.45 -6.79 -7.74
CA LYS A 60 -9.50 -6.53 -9.19
C LYS A 60 -8.83 -5.21 -9.61
N PHE A 61 -8.73 -4.23 -8.71
CA PHE A 61 -8.00 -2.98 -8.96
C PHE A 61 -6.51 -3.22 -9.29
N ALA A 62 -5.90 -4.29 -8.77
CA ALA A 62 -4.50 -4.61 -9.01
C ALA A 62 -4.25 -5.02 -10.48
N ILE A 63 -5.18 -5.73 -11.11
CA ILE A 63 -5.11 -6.04 -12.55
C ILE A 63 -5.15 -4.75 -13.37
N GLY A 64 -6.09 -3.85 -13.05
CA GLY A 64 -6.18 -2.55 -13.70
C GLY A 64 -4.90 -1.73 -13.57
N PHE A 65 -4.27 -1.74 -12.38
CA PHE A 65 -2.98 -1.09 -12.15
C PHE A 65 -1.87 -1.68 -13.02
N VAL A 66 -1.75 -3.01 -13.09
CA VAL A 66 -0.72 -3.69 -13.90
C VAL A 66 -0.91 -3.41 -15.38
N ILE A 67 -2.14 -3.52 -15.89
CA ILE A 67 -2.47 -3.23 -17.30
C ILE A 67 -2.13 -1.77 -17.62
N ALA A 68 -2.58 -0.83 -16.80
CA ALA A 68 -2.29 0.59 -17.00
C ALA A 68 -0.78 0.87 -16.96
N SER A 69 -0.05 0.22 -16.05
CA SER A 69 1.41 0.33 -15.97
C SER A 69 2.09 -0.16 -17.23
N LEU A 70 1.68 -1.31 -17.78
CA LEU A 70 2.25 -1.85 -19.02
C LEU A 70 1.93 -0.96 -20.22
N VAL A 71 0.69 -0.49 -20.34
CA VAL A 71 0.27 0.40 -21.44
C VAL A 71 1.06 1.71 -21.39
N MET A 72 1.11 2.36 -20.23
CA MET A 72 1.82 3.63 -20.06
C MET A 72 3.34 3.48 -20.24
N SER A 73 3.91 2.33 -19.88
CA SER A 73 5.36 2.11 -19.93
C SER A 73 5.87 1.58 -21.26
N LEU A 74 5.07 0.83 -22.03
CA LEU A 74 5.52 0.15 -23.25
C LEU A 74 4.85 0.68 -24.52
N LEU A 75 3.62 1.18 -24.43
CA LEU A 75 2.79 1.53 -25.60
C LEU A 75 2.61 3.04 -25.77
N MET A 76 3.14 3.86 -24.86
CA MET A 76 2.96 5.32 -24.88
C MET A 76 4.29 6.08 -24.80
N PRO A 77 4.45 7.15 -25.59
CA PRO A 77 5.53 8.12 -25.39
C PRO A 77 5.43 8.79 -24.02
N GLU A 78 6.58 9.10 -23.42
CA GLU A 78 6.67 9.69 -22.08
C GLU A 78 5.86 11.01 -21.96
N THR A 79 5.87 11.84 -23.00
CA THR A 79 5.13 13.11 -23.05
C THR A 79 3.62 12.89 -22.91
N SER A 80 3.07 11.92 -23.63
CA SER A 80 1.66 11.54 -23.55
C SER A 80 1.31 10.92 -22.20
N ALA A 81 2.17 10.05 -21.66
CA ALA A 81 1.98 9.45 -20.34
C ALA A 81 1.97 10.51 -19.23
N LYS A 82 2.86 11.52 -19.31
CA LYS A 82 2.88 12.68 -18.39
C LYS A 82 1.61 13.52 -18.52
N ALA A 83 1.13 13.78 -19.74
CA ALA A 83 -0.10 14.54 -19.96
C ALA A 83 -1.32 13.84 -19.32
N VAL A 84 -1.48 12.52 -19.52
CA VAL A 84 -2.55 11.74 -18.89
C VAL A 84 -2.42 11.74 -17.37
N THR A 85 -1.20 11.59 -16.85
CA THR A 85 -0.94 11.64 -15.41
C THR A 85 -1.30 13.00 -14.81
N GLY A 86 -1.02 14.09 -15.53
CA GLY A 86 -1.37 15.45 -15.14
C GLY A 86 -2.88 15.66 -15.01
N ILE A 87 -3.64 15.26 -16.04
CA ILE A 87 -5.11 15.38 -16.05
C ILE A 87 -5.74 14.52 -14.94
N THR A 88 -5.27 13.28 -14.79
CA THR A 88 -5.84 12.33 -13.81
C THR A 88 -5.46 12.65 -12.36
N LYS A 89 -4.45 13.49 -12.11
CA LYS A 89 -4.00 13.84 -10.76
C LYS A 89 -5.12 14.47 -9.93
N SER A 90 -5.78 15.49 -10.46
CA SER A 90 -6.85 16.21 -9.75
C SER A 90 -8.08 15.34 -9.54
N ILE A 91 -8.44 14.54 -10.56
CA ILE A 91 -9.57 13.60 -10.49
C ILE A 91 -9.32 12.55 -9.40
N ARG A 92 -8.11 11.98 -9.36
CA ARG A 92 -7.69 11.03 -8.33
C ARG A 92 -7.75 11.65 -6.93
N GLY A 93 -7.33 12.90 -6.81
CA GLY A 93 -7.45 13.67 -5.56
C GLY A 93 -8.90 13.75 -5.09
N TRP A 94 -9.81 14.18 -5.96
CA TRP A 94 -11.25 14.25 -5.64
C TRP A 94 -11.85 12.89 -5.29
N TRP A 95 -11.54 11.84 -6.05
CA TRP A 95 -12.06 10.49 -5.77
C TRP A 95 -11.57 9.95 -4.44
N PHE A 96 -10.29 10.14 -4.09
CA PHE A 96 -9.79 9.74 -2.77
C PHE A 96 -10.43 10.56 -1.65
N THR A 97 -10.59 11.87 -1.84
CA THR A 97 -11.24 12.73 -0.84
C THR A 97 -12.68 12.30 -0.60
N LEU A 98 -13.45 12.05 -1.67
CA LEU A 98 -14.83 11.56 -1.55
C LEU A 98 -14.90 10.19 -0.89
N ALA A 99 -14.02 9.26 -1.28
CA ALA A 99 -13.96 7.94 -0.66
C ALA A 99 -13.65 8.02 0.85
N PHE A 100 -12.65 8.81 1.24
CA PHE A 100 -12.31 8.99 2.65
C PHE A 100 -13.37 9.76 3.43
N LEU A 101 -14.06 10.71 2.80
CA LEU A 101 -15.21 11.39 3.40
C LEU A 101 -16.33 10.39 3.68
N CYS A 102 -16.71 9.57 2.69
CA CYS A 102 -17.73 8.54 2.87
C CYS A 102 -17.34 7.53 3.95
N ILE A 103 -16.10 7.03 3.95
CA ILE A 103 -15.59 6.13 5.01
C ILE A 103 -15.68 6.82 6.38
N GLY A 104 -15.27 8.09 6.48
CA GLY A 104 -15.31 8.85 7.73
C GLY A 104 -16.72 9.06 8.26
N LEU A 105 -17.69 9.31 7.37
CA LEU A 105 -19.11 9.48 7.72
C LEU A 105 -19.78 8.15 8.11
N ASP A 106 -19.39 7.04 7.49
CA ASP A 106 -19.92 5.70 7.81
C ASP A 106 -19.28 5.10 9.08
N THR A 107 -18.09 5.58 9.45
CA THR A 107 -17.35 5.06 10.60
C THR A 107 -17.98 5.50 11.93
N ARG A 108 -18.52 4.52 12.67
CA ARG A 108 -19.03 4.73 14.03
C ARG A 108 -17.89 4.70 15.06
N PHE A 109 -17.23 5.83 15.26
CA PHE A 109 -16.11 5.94 16.21
C PHE A 109 -16.44 5.41 17.61
N LYS A 110 -17.67 5.63 18.09
CA LYS A 110 -18.12 5.13 19.40
C LYS A 110 -18.04 3.60 19.49
N GLU A 111 -18.41 2.89 18.43
CA GLU A 111 -18.32 1.42 18.38
C GLU A 111 -16.87 0.94 18.27
N LEU A 112 -16.00 1.69 17.57
CA LEU A 112 -14.58 1.38 17.50
C LEU A 112 -13.88 1.50 18.86
N PHE A 113 -14.23 2.52 19.66
CA PHE A 113 -13.64 2.71 20.99
C PHE A 113 -14.19 1.74 22.03
N THR A 114 -15.45 1.31 21.91
CA THR A 114 -16.05 0.33 22.83
C THR A 114 -15.77 -1.13 22.42
N MET A 115 -15.40 -1.38 21.16
CA MET A 115 -14.99 -2.70 20.68
C MET A 115 -13.81 -3.25 21.51
N GLY A 116 -14.07 -4.35 22.23
CA GLY A 116 -13.02 -5.12 22.89
C GLY A 116 -12.24 -4.38 23.99
N ARG A 117 -12.79 -3.32 24.60
CA ARG A 117 -12.15 -2.51 25.67
C ARG A 117 -10.77 -1.94 25.27
N GLY A 118 -10.61 -1.53 24.01
CA GLY A 118 -9.35 -0.95 23.50
C GLY A 118 -8.29 -1.97 23.07
N LYS A 119 -8.54 -3.28 23.19
CA LYS A 119 -7.63 -4.33 22.68
C LYS A 119 -7.24 -4.16 21.20
N PRO A 120 -8.14 -3.78 20.27
CA PRO A 120 -7.76 -3.55 18.87
C PRO A 120 -6.79 -2.38 18.70
N ALA A 121 -7.00 -1.28 19.46
CA ALA A 121 -6.12 -0.12 19.43
C ALA A 121 -4.72 -0.46 19.96
N THR A 122 -4.64 -1.21 21.08
CA THR A 122 -3.35 -1.66 21.62
C THR A 122 -2.63 -2.58 20.64
N ALA A 123 -3.33 -3.55 20.03
CA ALA A 123 -2.74 -4.43 19.02
C ALA A 123 -2.22 -3.65 17.81
N PHE A 124 -2.97 -2.63 17.35
CA PHE A 124 -2.54 -1.74 16.29
C PHE A 124 -1.28 -0.94 16.67
N LEU A 125 -1.24 -0.36 17.87
CA LEU A 125 -0.08 0.41 18.33
C LEU A 125 1.17 -0.47 18.47
N ILE A 126 1.05 -1.68 19.00
CA ILE A 126 2.17 -2.64 19.08
C ILE A 126 2.65 -3.02 17.68
N ALA A 127 1.74 -3.40 16.79
CA ALA A 127 2.09 -3.76 15.41
C ALA A 127 2.74 -2.57 14.67
N GLN A 128 2.21 -1.37 14.87
CA GLN A 128 2.72 -0.16 14.24
C GLN A 128 4.10 0.23 14.79
N GLY A 129 4.30 0.12 16.10
CA GLY A 129 5.60 0.34 16.75
C GLY A 129 6.64 -0.66 16.28
N PHE A 130 6.30 -1.96 16.22
CA PHE A 130 7.16 -2.98 15.65
C PHE A 130 7.50 -2.66 14.18
N ASN A 131 6.50 -2.31 13.37
CA ASN A 131 6.72 -1.95 11.97
C ASN A 131 7.65 -0.73 11.82
N ILE A 132 7.50 0.30 12.66
CA ILE A 132 8.41 1.45 12.67
C ILE A 132 9.83 1.01 13.02
N GLY A 133 10.02 0.24 14.09
CA GLY A 133 11.34 -0.25 14.48
C GLY A 133 11.99 -1.12 13.41
N TRP A 134 11.24 -2.05 12.83
CA TRP A 134 11.69 -2.94 11.76
C TRP A 134 12.07 -2.19 10.48
N THR A 135 11.23 -1.24 10.06
CA THR A 135 11.52 -0.43 8.87
C THR A 135 12.73 0.48 9.09
N LEU A 136 12.90 1.04 10.29
CA LEU A 136 14.06 1.85 10.65
C LEU A 136 15.35 1.03 10.68
N LEU A 137 15.31 -0.19 11.23
CA LEU A 137 16.43 -1.13 11.20
C LEU A 137 16.87 -1.42 9.76
N ILE A 138 15.94 -1.79 8.89
CA ILE A 138 16.26 -2.08 7.47
C ILE A 138 16.79 -0.83 6.78
N ALA A 139 16.18 0.34 6.99
CA ALA A 139 16.64 1.58 6.38
C ALA A 139 18.07 1.93 6.83
N PHE A 140 18.39 1.73 8.11
CA PHE A 140 19.73 1.94 8.64
C PHE A 140 20.75 0.96 8.03
N LEU A 141 20.40 -0.33 7.91
CA LEU A 141 21.29 -1.33 7.33
C LEU A 141 21.58 -1.07 5.84
N ILE A 142 20.56 -0.68 5.07
CA ILE A 142 20.68 -0.47 3.63
C ILE A 142 21.31 0.89 3.29
N PHE A 143 20.86 1.97 3.94
CA PHE A 143 21.24 3.34 3.56
C PHE A 143 22.24 4.00 4.52
N GLY A 144 22.49 3.41 5.70
CA GLY A 144 23.38 3.96 6.73
C GLY A 144 24.87 3.65 6.53
N GLY A 145 25.28 3.06 5.41
CA GLY A 145 26.69 2.74 5.15
C GLY A 145 27.16 1.36 5.65
N VAL A 146 26.25 0.55 6.22
CA VAL A 146 26.60 -0.76 6.82
C VAL A 146 26.68 -1.86 5.77
N LEU A 147 25.63 -2.04 4.96
CA LEU A 147 25.60 -3.06 3.89
C LEU A 147 25.99 -2.50 2.51
N PHE A 148 25.62 -1.26 2.24
CA PHE A 148 25.94 -0.56 1.01
C PHE A 148 26.56 0.79 1.34
N ALA A 149 27.44 1.29 0.47
CA ALA A 149 27.98 2.63 0.61
C ALA A 149 26.84 3.65 0.71
N VAL A 150 27.03 4.67 1.56
CA VAL A 150 26.04 5.74 1.72
C VAL A 150 25.78 6.33 0.33
N PRO A 151 24.53 6.27 -0.15
CA PRO A 151 24.25 6.73 -1.49
C PRO A 151 24.53 8.22 -1.59
N ASN A 152 25.36 8.61 -2.57
CA ASN A 152 25.56 10.00 -2.94
C ASN A 152 24.45 10.38 -3.92
N TYR A 153 23.39 11.01 -3.42
CA TYR A 153 22.33 11.62 -4.22
C TYR A 153 22.58 13.12 -4.38
#